data_AF-A0A0G0MSL3-F1
#
_entry.id   AF-A0A0G0MSL3-F1
#
_cell.length_a   1.000
_cell.length_b   1.000
_cell.length_c   1.000
_cell.angle_alpha   90.00
_cell.angle_beta   90.00
_cell.angle_gamma   90.00
#
_symmetry.space_group_name_H-M   'P 1'
#
loop_
_entity.id
_entity.type
_entity.pdbx_description
1 polymer ?
#
loop_
_entity_poly.entity_id
_entity_poly.type
_entity_poly.pdbx_seq_one_letter_code
_entity_poly.pdbx_strand_id
1 'polypeptide(L)' 'MNQTQVLKKLSGEKRLEQAFKLSDFVRELTLRNVQLLYPHLSKKDQLMKLQERIQYG' A
#
# COMPACT_ATOMS: atom_id res chain seq x y z
N MET A 1 -17.35 -14.93 15.31
CA MET A 1 -17.08 -15.31 13.90
C MET A 1 -15.59 -15.14 13.65
N ASN A 2 -14.90 -16.19 13.19
CA ASN A 2 -13.46 -16.12 12.92
C ASN A 2 -13.22 -15.35 11.60
N GLN A 3 -12.31 -14.37 11.59
CA GLN A 3 -12.05 -13.47 10.45
C GLN A 3 -11.73 -14.22 9.15
N THR A 4 -11.14 -15.42 9.25
CA THR A 4 -10.86 -16.30 8.10
C THR A 4 -12.13 -16.79 7.39
N GLN A 5 -13.26 -16.87 8.09
CA GLN A 5 -14.55 -17.27 7.50
C GLN A 5 -15.23 -16.14 6.70
N VAL A 6 -14.88 -14.88 6.96
CA VAL A 6 -15.42 -13.73 6.22
C VAL A 6 -14.88 -13.74 4.79
N LEU A 7 -13.58 -14.03 4.61
CA LEU A 7 -12.94 -14.08 3.29
C LEU A 7 -13.48 -15.21 2.39
N LYS A 8 -13.89 -16.34 2.99
CA LYS A 8 -14.52 -17.46 2.25
C LYS A 8 -15.94 -17.15 1.75
N LYS A 9 -16.61 -16.14 2.31
CA LYS A 9 -17.95 -15.71 1.91
C LYS A 9 -17.94 -14.61 0.83
N LEU A 10 -16.77 -14.05 0.50
CA LEU A 10 -16.64 -13.04 -0.53
C LEU A 10 -16.59 -13.67 -1.92
N SER A 11 -17.25 -13.06 -2.89
CA SER A 11 -17.07 -13.38 -4.32
C SER A 11 -15.62 -13.09 -4.76
N GLY A 12 -15.20 -13.67 -5.88
CA GLY A 12 -13.86 -13.39 -6.44
C GLY A 12 -13.62 -11.90 -6.68
N GLU A 13 -14.63 -11.20 -7.21
CA GLU A 13 -14.62 -9.76 -7.40
C GLU A 13 -14.45 -9.00 -6.08
N LYS A 14 -15.19 -9.36 -5.02
CA LYS A 14 -15.05 -8.73 -3.71
C LYS A 14 -13.68 -8.97 -3.08
N ARG A 15 -13.06 -10.13 -3.32
CA ARG A 15 -11.69 -10.38 -2.88
C ARG A 15 -10.69 -9.48 -3.61
N LEU A 16 -10.85 -9.30 -4.92
CA LEU A 16 -10.02 -8.39 -5.70
C LEU A 16 -10.20 -6.94 -5.23
N GLU A 17 -11.45 -6.49 -5.00
CA GLU A 17 -11.74 -5.15 -4.49
C GLU A 17 -11.02 -4.88 -3.15
N GLN A 18 -11.05 -5.85 -2.22
CA GLN A 18 -10.34 -5.76 -0.95
C GLN A 18 -8.81 -5.77 -1.12
N ALA A 19 -8.28 -6.56 -2.04
CA ALA A 19 -6.86 -6.59 -2.35
C ALA A 19 -6.37 -5.25 -2.92
N PHE A 20 -7.14 -4.64 -3.84
CA PHE A 20 -6.84 -3.31 -4.37
C PHE A 20 -6.87 -2.25 -3.27
N LYS A 21 -7.91 -2.25 -2.41
CA LYS A 21 -8.00 -1.33 -1.26
C LYS A 21 -6.80 -1.45 -0.32
N LEU A 22 -6.36 -2.67 -0.04
CA LEU A 22 -5.17 -2.89 0.79
C LEU A 22 -3.90 -2.39 0.10
N SER A 23 -3.74 -2.64 -1.20
CA SER A 23 -2.60 -2.16 -1.99
C SER A 23 -2.52 -0.63 -1.99
N ASP A 24 -3.65 0.05 -2.22
CA ASP A 24 -3.72 1.51 -2.17
C ASP A 24 -3.35 2.05 -0.79
N PHE A 25 -3.85 1.43 0.28
CA PHE A 25 -3.52 1.80 1.65
C PHE A 25 -2.02 1.67 1.95
N VAL A 26 -1.40 0.54 1.57
CA VAL A 26 0.04 0.31 1.77
C VAL A 26 0.87 1.32 0.98
N ARG A 27 0.47 1.64 -0.25
CA ARG A 27 1.13 2.67 -1.07
C ARG A 27 1.09 4.04 -0.39
N GLU A 28 -0.07 4.46 0.11
CA GLU A 28 -0.22 5.75 0.80
C GLU A 28 0.60 5.81 2.09
N LEU A 29 0.60 4.74 2.89
CA LEU A 29 1.40 4.64 4.09
C LEU A 29 2.89 4.77 3.77
N THR A 30 3.35 4.09 2.71
CA THR A 30 4.76 4.13 2.30
C THR A 30 5.15 5.52 1.82
N LEU A 31 4.28 6.20 1.05
CA LEU A 31 4.51 7.58 0.62
C LEU A 31 4.64 8.53 1.82
N ARG A 32 3.73 8.43 2.81
CA ARG A 32 3.81 9.24 4.03
C ARG A 32 5.09 8.97 4.80
N ASN A 33 5.50 7.71 4.92
CA ASN A 33 6.77 7.36 5.57
C ASN A 33 7.98 7.96 4.84
N VAL A 34 8.00 7.94 3.51
CA VAL A 34 9.06 8.58 2.73
C VAL A 34 9.08 10.09 2.95
N GLN A 35 7.92 10.74 2.97
CA GLN A 35 7.81 12.18 3.24
C GLN A 35 8.31 12.54 4.65
N LEU A 36 8.01 11.71 5.66
CA LEU A 36 8.47 11.89 7.03
C LEU A 36 9.98 11.67 7.19
N LEU A 37 10.54 10.66 6.52
CA LEU A 37 11.97 10.34 6.60
C LEU A 37 12.84 11.29 5.79
N TYR A 38 12.32 11.82 4.68
CA TYR A 38 13.06 12.67 3.75
C TYR A 38 12.34 14.00 3.45
N PRO A 39 12.04 14.82 4.46
CA PRO A 39 11.24 16.04 4.28
C PRO A 39 11.96 17.13 3.48
N HIS A 40 13.29 17.06 3.42
CA HIS A 40 14.16 17.99 2.71
C HIS A 40 14.31 17.69 1.22
N LEU A 41 13.93 16.48 0.79
CA LEU A 41 14.03 16.09 -0.62
C LEU A 41 12.91 16.71 -1.45
N SER A 42 13.18 16.94 -2.73
CA SER A 42 12.15 17.36 -3.68
C SER A 42 11.08 16.27 -3.80
N LYS A 43 9.86 16.64 -4.22
CA LYS A 43 8.80 15.66 -4.48
C LYS A 43 9.22 14.57 -5.48
N LYS A 44 10.05 14.93 -6.47
CA LYS A 44 10.56 13.99 -7.47
C LYS A 44 11.46 12.93 -6.84
N ASP A 45 12.35 13.35 -5.95
CA ASP A 45 13.31 12.45 -5.29
C ASP A 45 12.61 11.58 -4.23
N GLN A 46 11.61 12.11 -3.54
CA GLN A 46 10.73 11.33 -2.66
C GLN A 46 9.99 10.23 -3.44
N LEU A 47 9.49 10.52 -4.65
CA LEU A 47 8.86 9.51 -5.51
C LEU A 47 9.85 8.42 -5.95
N MET A 48 11.10 8.78 -6.24
CA MET A 48 12.14 7.78 -6.52
C MET A 48 12.40 6.87 -5.30
N LYS A 49 12.46 7.42 -4.09
CA LYS A 49 12.59 6.62 -2.85
C LYS A 49 11.41 5.69 -2.60
N LEU A 50 10.21 6.11 -2.99
CA LEU A 50 9.04 5.23 -2.96
C LEU A 50 9.18 4.08 -3.96
N GLN A 51 9.60 4.35 -5.19
CA GLN A 51 9.80 3.33 -6.23
C GLN A 51 10.86 2.30 -5.82
N GLU A 52 12.00 2.76 -5.29
CA GLU A 52 13.05 1.86 -4.75
C GLU A 52 12.45 0.89 -3.70
N ARG A 53 11.63 1.39 -2.77
CA ARG A 53 11.02 0.55 -1.72
C ARG A 53 9.99 -0.44 -2.26
N ILE A 54 9.25 -0.10 -3.30
CA ILE A 54 8.27 -1.02 -3.91
C ILE A 54 8.97 -2.08 -4.76
N GLN A 55 10.11 -1.77 -5.37
CA GLN A 55 10.84 -2.71 -6.23
C GLN A 55 11.65 -3.76 -5.44
N TYR A 56 12.14 -3.39 -4.24
CA TYR A 56 13.02 -4.25 -3.44
C TYR A 56 12.41 -4.69 -2.08
N GLY A 57 11.18 -4.27 -1.77
CA GLY A 57 10.42 -4.73 -0.60
C GLY A 57 9.49 -5.88 -0.94
#